data_AF-A0A657B8X6-F1
#
_entry.id   AF-A0A657B8X6-F1
#
_cell.length_a   1.000
_cell.length_b   1.000
_cell.length_c   1.000
_cell.angle_alpha   90.00
_cell.angle_beta   90.00
_cell.angle_gamma   90.00
#
_symmetry.space_group_name_H-M   'P 1'
#
loop_
_entity.id
_entity.type
_entity.pdbx_description
1 polymer ?
#
loop_
_entity_poly.entity_id
_entity_poly.type
_entity_poly.pdbx_seq_one_letter_code
_entity_poly.pdbx_strand_id
1 'polypeptide(L)'
;MEVSNIIVTMAAKLWPFLLIAAALSVMRSAWFKGIAGEFFVNTLARLFLPKGAYHLVKNVTLPTEDGSTQIDHVIVSRYGVFVVETKNLKGWIFGSPTQKTWTQRIFKVTHKFQNPLHQNYKHIKVLEDCLQIEPEKLFSLVVFVGGSKFKTEMPDNVVHGLGYIRFIKSKRELVLSDVEVDRILKTIESGRLTPSFVTNHKHVKHVQTIVSQKKVSPPAKNACPKCGGEMVRRQAQKGANAGKAFWGCSTFPKCRGVRAL
;
A
#
# COMPACT_ATOMS: atom_id res chain seq x y z
N MET A 1 38.89 -41.63 13.24
CA MET A 1 39.27 -40.19 13.19
C MET A 1 39.08 -39.58 11.79
N GLU A 2 39.34 -40.31 10.70
CA GLU A 2 39.24 -39.77 9.33
C GLU A 2 37.82 -39.33 8.91
N VAL A 3 36.79 -40.12 9.24
CA VAL A 3 35.39 -39.80 8.85
C VAL A 3 34.90 -38.50 9.51
N SER A 4 35.31 -38.23 10.75
CA SER A 4 34.96 -36.99 11.47
C SER A 4 35.57 -35.76 10.79
N ASN A 5 36.84 -35.85 10.37
CA ASN A 5 37.51 -34.75 9.67
C ASN A 5 36.92 -34.47 8.28
N ILE A 6 36.47 -35.51 7.57
CA ILE A 6 35.77 -35.36 6.29
C ILE A 6 34.42 -34.66 6.48
N ILE A 7 33.64 -35.05 7.49
CA ILE A 7 32.35 -34.41 7.79
C ILE A 7 32.54 -32.94 8.18
N VAL A 8 33.52 -32.63 9.03
CA VAL A 8 33.82 -31.25 9.48
C VAL A 8 34.29 -30.38 8.30
N THR A 9 35.16 -30.88 7.43
CA THR A 9 35.62 -30.13 6.25
C THR A 9 34.54 -29.94 5.19
N MET A 10 33.64 -30.91 4.99
CA MET A 10 32.48 -30.73 4.13
C MET A 10 31.47 -29.74 4.71
N ALA A 11 31.18 -29.80 6.01
CA ALA A 11 30.30 -28.85 6.69
C ALA A 11 30.85 -27.41 6.62
N ALA A 12 32.16 -27.22 6.82
CA ALA A 12 32.81 -25.92 6.70
C ALA A 12 32.71 -25.33 5.27
N LYS A 13 32.74 -26.17 4.23
CA LYS A 13 32.54 -25.74 2.84
C LYS A 13 31.09 -25.43 2.50
N LEU A 14 30.12 -26.05 3.18
CA LEU A 14 28.68 -25.83 2.97
C LEU A 14 28.13 -24.62 3.74
N TRP A 15 28.75 -24.25 4.86
CA TRP A 15 28.31 -23.13 5.70
C TRP A 15 28.18 -21.78 4.96
N PRO A 16 29.12 -21.36 4.09
CA PRO A 16 28.96 -20.14 3.28
C PRO A 16 27.74 -20.19 2.36
N PHE A 17 27.41 -21.35 1.79
CA PHE A 17 26.22 -21.51 0.95
C PHE A 17 24.93 -21.44 1.77
N LEU A 18 24.92 -21.95 3.00
CA LEU A 18 23.81 -21.78 3.93
C LEU A 18 23.60 -20.31 4.32
N LEU A 19 24.69 -19.56 4.57
CA LEU A 19 24.62 -18.12 4.81
C LEU A 19 24.12 -17.34 3.59
N ILE A 20 24.60 -17.67 2.39
CA ILE A 20 24.12 -17.07 1.13
C ILE A 20 22.64 -17.42 0.91
N ALA A 21 22.23 -18.67 1.11
CA ALA A 21 20.84 -19.08 0.98
C ALA A 21 19.93 -18.40 2.01
N ALA A 22 20.39 -18.27 3.27
CA ALA A 22 19.70 -17.53 4.31
C ALA A 22 19.59 -16.04 3.96
N ALA A 23 20.66 -15.42 3.49
CA ALA A 23 20.67 -14.03 3.02
C ALA A 23 19.71 -13.83 1.83
N LEU A 24 19.75 -14.70 0.83
CA LEU A 24 18.83 -14.69 -0.32
C LEU A 24 17.37 -14.90 0.10
N SER A 25 17.13 -15.75 1.10
CA SER A 25 15.80 -15.98 1.68
C SER A 25 15.28 -14.72 2.38
N VAL A 26 16.11 -14.08 3.21
CA VAL A 26 15.80 -12.80 3.86
C VAL A 26 15.54 -11.71 2.82
N MET A 27 16.38 -11.59 1.79
CA MET A 27 16.20 -10.63 0.68
C MET A 27 14.88 -10.84 -0.10
N ARG A 28 14.37 -12.08 -0.15
CA ARG A 28 13.11 -12.42 -0.82
C ARG A 28 11.88 -12.23 0.08
N SER A 29 12.07 -12.08 1.39
CA SER A 29 10.99 -11.90 2.35
C SER A 29 10.16 -10.64 2.08
N ALA A 30 8.87 -10.68 2.44
CA ALA A 30 7.98 -9.52 2.32
C ALA A 30 8.42 -8.36 3.24
N TRP A 31 8.99 -8.69 4.40
CA TRP A 31 9.53 -7.75 5.36
C TRP A 31 10.71 -6.95 4.78
N PHE A 32 11.69 -7.61 4.18
CA PHE A 32 12.82 -6.93 3.54
C PHE A 32 12.38 -6.04 2.37
N LYS A 33 11.37 -6.46 1.61
CA LYS A 33 10.83 -5.64 0.51
C LYS A 33 10.18 -4.35 1.03
N GLY A 34 9.50 -4.37 2.17
CA GLY A 34 8.98 -3.14 2.81
C GLY A 34 10.11 -2.17 3.16
N ILE A 35 11.11 -2.67 3.90
CA ILE A 35 12.28 -1.89 4.34
C ILE A 35 13.07 -1.32 3.16
N ALA A 36 13.29 -2.11 2.11
CA ALA A 36 14.03 -1.65 0.94
C ALA A 36 13.29 -0.49 0.23
N GLY A 37 11.96 -0.53 0.21
CA GLY A 37 11.14 0.55 -0.35
C GLY A 37 11.23 1.82 0.47
N GLU A 38 11.09 1.72 1.79
CA GLU A 38 11.23 2.85 2.71
C GLU A 38 12.64 3.47 2.67
N PHE A 39 13.66 2.63 2.59
CA PHE A 39 15.05 3.05 2.47
C PHE A 39 15.28 3.85 1.18
N PHE A 40 14.70 3.41 0.06
CA PHE A 40 14.81 4.10 -1.22
C PHE A 40 14.20 5.50 -1.16
N VAL A 41 12.96 5.64 -0.65
CA VAL A 41 12.29 6.94 -0.53
C VAL A 41 13.09 7.87 0.37
N ASN A 42 13.48 7.40 1.56
CA ASN A 42 14.30 8.19 2.47
C ASN A 42 15.63 8.67 1.86
N THR A 43 16.33 7.78 1.16
CA THR A 43 17.62 8.10 0.56
C THR A 43 17.46 9.18 -0.51
N LEU A 44 16.50 9.02 -1.41
CA LEU A 44 16.25 10.01 -2.46
C LEU A 44 15.76 11.35 -1.89
N ALA A 45 14.91 11.33 -0.87
CA ALA A 45 14.44 12.56 -0.24
C ALA A 45 15.63 13.35 0.33
N ARG A 46 16.55 12.67 1.04
CA ARG A 46 17.75 13.31 1.61
C ARG A 46 18.72 13.84 0.55
N LEU A 47 18.82 13.18 -0.61
CA LEU A 47 19.71 13.58 -1.69
C LEU A 47 19.13 14.75 -2.52
N PHE A 48 17.82 14.76 -2.75
CA PHE A 48 17.20 15.65 -3.73
C PHE A 48 16.30 16.74 -3.13
N LEU A 49 15.90 16.65 -1.86
CA LEU A 49 15.12 17.67 -1.17
C LEU A 49 16.00 18.37 -0.13
N PRO A 50 16.27 19.69 -0.29
CA PRO A 50 17.09 20.44 0.66
C PRO A 50 16.46 20.44 2.06
N LYS A 51 17.24 20.03 3.08
CA LYS A 51 16.77 19.90 4.47
C LYS A 51 16.24 21.20 5.09
N GLY A 52 16.67 22.36 4.59
CA GLY A 52 16.19 23.66 5.06
C GLY A 52 14.81 24.04 4.52
N ALA A 53 14.31 23.35 3.50
CA ALA A 53 13.01 23.63 2.89
C ALA A 53 12.04 22.44 2.96
N TYR A 54 12.54 21.23 3.18
CA TYR A 54 11.76 20.00 3.22
C TYR A 54 12.18 19.13 4.41
N HIS A 55 11.20 18.77 5.22
CA HIS A 55 11.37 18.04 6.46
C HIS A 55 10.71 16.67 6.34
N LEU A 56 11.54 15.62 6.25
CA LEU A 56 11.07 14.24 6.14
C LEU A 56 10.82 13.64 7.54
N VAL A 57 9.57 13.35 7.84
CA VAL A 57 9.13 12.58 9.02
C VAL A 57 8.76 11.16 8.57
N LYS A 58 9.22 10.15 9.31
CA LYS A 58 9.08 8.73 8.93
C LYS A 58 8.27 7.97 9.94
N ASN A 59 7.60 6.91 9.49
CA ASN A 59 6.92 5.93 10.33
C ASN A 59 6.02 6.60 11.36
N VAL A 60 5.16 7.49 10.86
CA VAL A 60 4.23 8.27 11.68
C VAL A 60 3.05 7.38 12.00
N THR A 61 3.00 6.85 13.23
CA THR A 61 1.86 6.09 13.72
C THR A 61 0.94 7.01 14.52
N LEU A 62 -0.25 7.27 13.99
CA LEU A 62 -1.26 8.12 14.63
C LEU A 62 -2.40 7.24 15.16
N PRO A 63 -2.92 7.54 16.37
CA PRO A 63 -4.12 6.87 16.87
C PRO A 63 -5.34 7.25 16.03
N THR A 64 -6.28 6.32 15.90
CA THR A 64 -7.59 6.52 15.27
C THR A 64 -8.66 5.90 16.16
N GLU A 65 -9.94 6.25 15.98
CA GLU A 65 -11.04 5.68 16.76
C GLU A 65 -11.03 4.14 16.78
N ASP A 66 -10.78 3.53 15.60
CA ASP A 66 -10.74 2.07 15.46
C ASP A 66 -9.37 1.45 15.82
N GLY A 67 -8.33 2.24 16.16
CA GLY A 67 -6.99 1.71 16.42
C GLY A 67 -5.86 2.68 16.10
N SER A 68 -5.12 2.40 15.03
CA SER A 68 -4.02 3.28 14.59
C SER A 68 -3.77 3.18 13.09
N THR A 69 -3.29 4.27 12.51
CA THR A 69 -2.83 4.33 11.12
C THR A 69 -1.33 4.57 11.09
N GLN A 70 -0.63 3.89 10.19
CA GLN A 70 0.80 4.11 9.97
C GLN A 70 0.99 4.78 8.63
N ILE A 71 1.72 5.89 8.62
CA ILE A 71 2.10 6.63 7.42
C ILE A 71 3.61 6.46 7.25
N ASP A 72 4.01 5.92 6.10
CA ASP A 72 5.41 5.58 5.81
C ASP A 72 6.30 6.83 5.85
N HIS A 73 5.91 7.85 5.07
CA HIS A 73 6.65 9.11 4.98
C HIS A 73 5.70 10.30 4.86
N VAL A 74 5.95 11.31 5.70
CA VAL A 74 5.35 12.63 5.59
C VAL A 74 6.47 13.62 5.32
N ILE A 75 6.33 14.42 4.26
CA ILE A 75 7.30 15.49 3.95
C ILE A 75 6.59 16.81 4.16
N VAL A 76 7.08 17.60 5.11
CA VAL A 76 6.53 18.92 5.44
C VAL A 76 7.41 19.99 4.80
N SER A 77 6.79 20.97 4.14
CA SER A 77 7.46 22.09 3.51
C SER A 77 6.53 23.30 3.47
N ARG A 78 7.06 24.49 3.19
CA ARG A 78 6.25 25.68 2.88
C ARG A 78 5.32 25.50 1.68
N TYR A 79 5.67 24.55 0.80
CA TYR A 79 4.87 24.19 -0.37
C TYR A 79 3.74 23.20 -0.07
N GLY A 80 3.60 22.78 1.19
CA GLY A 80 2.55 21.86 1.65
C GLY A 80 3.07 20.63 2.38
N VAL A 81 2.13 19.79 2.78
CA VAL A 81 2.37 18.52 3.48
C VAL A 81 2.13 17.37 2.51
N PHE A 82 3.18 16.66 2.13
CA PHE A 82 3.11 15.54 1.21
C PHE A 82 3.03 14.22 1.98
N VAL A 83 1.91 13.52 1.84
CA VAL A 83 1.68 12.21 2.45
C VAL A 83 2.04 11.15 1.42
N VAL A 84 3.14 10.43 1.65
CA VAL A 84 3.74 9.53 0.67
C VAL A 84 3.49 8.07 1.06
N GLU A 85 2.76 7.35 0.21
CA GLU A 85 2.50 5.92 0.33
C GLU A 85 3.46 5.12 -0.56
N THR A 86 4.24 4.21 0.03
CA THR A 86 5.29 3.48 -0.70
C THR A 86 4.86 2.06 -1.06
N LYS A 87 4.94 1.71 -2.36
CA LYS A 87 4.71 0.34 -2.84
C LYS A 87 5.94 -0.26 -3.50
N ASN A 88 6.49 -1.31 -2.88
CA ASN A 88 7.57 -2.11 -3.48
C ASN A 88 7.00 -3.35 -4.19
N LEU A 89 6.45 -3.14 -5.39
CA LEU A 89 5.84 -4.18 -6.23
C LEU A 89 6.59 -4.35 -7.55
N LYS A 90 6.59 -5.56 -8.12
CA LYS A 90 7.19 -5.88 -9.42
C LYS A 90 6.13 -6.28 -10.45
N GLY A 91 6.48 -6.33 -11.73
CA GLY A 91 5.59 -6.81 -12.79
C GLY A 91 4.58 -5.76 -13.24
N TRP A 92 3.46 -6.19 -13.80
CA TRP A 92 2.47 -5.26 -14.37
C TRP A 92 1.42 -4.87 -13.35
N ILE A 93 1.11 -3.58 -13.28
CA ILE A 93 0.10 -3.04 -12.38
C ILE A 93 -1.06 -2.50 -13.21
N PHE A 94 -2.27 -2.90 -12.83
CA PHE A 94 -3.54 -2.49 -13.43
C PHE A 94 -4.42 -1.92 -12.33
N GLY A 95 -4.96 -0.73 -12.56
CA GLY A 95 -5.81 -0.04 -11.59
C GLY A 95 -6.36 1.27 -12.12
N SER A 96 -7.38 1.78 -11.45
CA SER A 96 -7.87 3.15 -11.62
C SER A 96 -8.12 3.80 -10.25
N PRO A 97 -8.16 5.14 -10.17
CA PRO A 97 -8.41 5.85 -8.91
C PRO A 97 -9.72 5.45 -8.22
N THR A 98 -10.74 5.07 -8.98
CA THR A 98 -12.07 4.74 -8.47
C THR A 98 -12.20 3.31 -7.94
N GLN A 99 -11.30 2.40 -8.34
CA GLN A 99 -11.38 0.99 -7.94
C GLN A 99 -10.95 0.80 -6.48
N LYS A 100 -11.66 -0.05 -5.73
CA LYS A 100 -11.28 -0.41 -4.34
C LYS A 100 -9.98 -1.21 -4.26
N THR A 101 -9.70 -2.02 -5.28
CA THR A 101 -8.53 -2.90 -5.35
C THR A 101 -7.89 -2.82 -6.72
N TRP A 102 -6.57 -2.85 -6.74
CA TRP A 102 -5.76 -2.94 -7.95
C TRP A 102 -5.24 -4.35 -8.14
N THR A 103 -4.72 -4.61 -9.34
CA THR A 103 -4.25 -5.92 -9.76
C THR A 103 -2.79 -5.86 -10.17
N GLN A 104 -1.99 -6.73 -9.58
CA GLN A 104 -0.61 -7.00 -9.96
C GLN A 104 -0.56 -8.31 -10.74
N ARG A 105 0.16 -8.31 -11.86
CA ARG A 105 0.44 -9.51 -12.65
C ARG A 105 1.95 -9.73 -12.77
N ILE A 106 2.40 -10.89 -12.29
CA ILE A 106 3.78 -11.36 -12.44
C ILE A 106 3.71 -12.66 -13.23
N PHE A 107 4.18 -12.62 -14.48
CA PHE A 107 4.04 -13.72 -15.43
C PHE A 107 2.57 -14.20 -15.56
N LYS A 108 2.30 -15.44 -15.12
CA LYS A 108 0.96 -16.06 -15.14
C LYS A 108 0.18 -15.85 -13.85
N VAL A 109 0.81 -15.35 -12.79
CA VAL A 109 0.19 -15.19 -11.48
C VAL A 109 -0.38 -13.79 -11.33
N THR A 110 -1.62 -13.72 -10.84
CA THR A 110 -2.35 -12.47 -10.62
C THR A 110 -2.70 -12.32 -9.14
N HIS A 111 -2.33 -11.18 -8.56
CA HIS A 111 -2.62 -10.84 -7.18
C HIS A 111 -3.41 -9.53 -7.12
N LYS A 112 -4.47 -9.51 -6.32
CA LYS A 112 -5.18 -8.27 -6.00
C LYS A 112 -4.63 -7.67 -4.73
N PHE A 113 -4.55 -6.35 -4.68
CA PHE A 113 -4.16 -5.59 -3.50
C PHE A 113 -5.06 -4.36 -3.35
N GLN A 114 -5.14 -3.80 -2.16
CA GLN A 114 -5.94 -2.60 -1.92
C GLN A 114 -5.39 -1.43 -2.74
N ASN A 115 -6.28 -0.57 -3.26
CA ASN A 115 -5.86 0.61 -3.98
C ASN A 115 -5.02 1.54 -3.07
N PRO A 116 -3.76 1.84 -3.43
CA PRO A 116 -2.88 2.67 -2.61
C PRO A 116 -3.38 4.11 -2.48
N LEU A 117 -4.13 4.64 -3.47
CA LEU A 117 -4.74 5.97 -3.35
C LEU A 117 -5.80 5.99 -2.25
N HIS A 118 -6.59 4.93 -2.10
CA HIS A 118 -7.60 4.84 -1.04
C HIS A 118 -6.96 4.63 0.34
N GLN A 119 -5.82 3.94 0.40
CA GLN A 119 -5.02 3.86 1.63
C GLN A 119 -4.50 5.25 2.02
N ASN A 120 -3.86 5.93 1.08
CA ASN A 120 -3.27 7.24 1.31
C ASN A 120 -4.32 8.31 1.63
N TYR A 121 -5.52 8.23 1.05
CA TYR A 121 -6.64 9.10 1.41
C TYR A 121 -7.01 8.99 2.89
N LYS A 122 -7.02 7.78 3.46
CA LYS A 122 -7.26 7.60 4.90
C LYS A 122 -6.14 8.21 5.74
N HIS A 123 -4.89 8.04 5.33
CA HIS A 123 -3.75 8.67 6.00
C HIS A 123 -3.87 10.20 6.02
N ILE A 124 -4.26 10.78 4.89
CA ILE A 124 -4.51 12.22 4.76
C ILE A 124 -5.62 12.66 5.69
N LYS A 125 -6.76 11.96 5.75
CA LYS A 125 -7.86 12.35 6.65
C LYS A 125 -7.46 12.32 8.12
N VAL A 126 -6.74 11.29 8.55
CA VAL A 126 -6.22 11.25 9.93
C VAL A 126 -5.24 12.39 10.20
N LEU A 127 -4.41 12.75 9.21
CA LEU A 127 -3.46 13.84 9.35
C LEU A 127 -4.14 15.21 9.32
N GLU A 128 -5.16 15.39 8.49
CA GLU A 128 -6.03 16.58 8.43
C GLU A 128 -6.67 16.84 9.79
N ASP A 129 -7.30 15.82 10.37
CA ASP A 129 -7.91 15.90 11.70
C ASP A 129 -6.87 16.15 12.80
N CYS A 130 -5.69 15.51 12.71
CA CYS A 130 -4.63 15.67 13.71
C CYS A 130 -3.97 17.06 13.67
N LEU A 131 -3.76 17.60 12.47
CA LEU A 131 -3.08 18.89 12.27
C LEU A 131 -4.02 20.09 12.27
N GLN A 132 -5.33 19.86 12.10
CA GLN A 132 -6.32 20.92 11.91
C GLN A 132 -5.92 21.88 10.78
N ILE A 133 -5.55 21.30 9.64
CA ILE A 133 -5.05 22.00 8.45
C ILE A 133 -6.02 21.87 7.29
N GLU A 134 -6.06 22.89 6.42
CA GLU A 134 -6.85 22.90 5.20
C GLU A 134 -6.47 21.75 4.23
N PRO A 135 -7.44 21.03 3.64
CA PRO A 135 -7.21 19.92 2.72
C PRO A 135 -6.32 20.28 1.52
N GLU A 136 -6.38 21.53 1.06
CA GLU A 136 -5.65 22.03 -0.11
C GLU A 136 -4.13 22.07 0.14
N LYS A 137 -3.71 22.13 1.41
CA LYS A 137 -2.31 22.10 1.83
C LYS A 137 -1.76 20.67 1.95
N LEU A 138 -2.61 19.64 1.82
CA LEU A 138 -2.27 18.22 1.91
C LEU A 138 -2.21 17.56 0.51
N PHE A 139 -1.06 17.02 0.16
CA PHE A 139 -0.82 16.38 -1.12
C PHE A 139 -0.68 14.87 -1.00
N SER A 140 -1.60 14.14 -1.62
CA SER A 140 -1.53 12.68 -1.76
C SER A 140 -0.47 12.29 -2.79
N LEU A 141 0.47 11.42 -2.44
CA LEU A 141 1.49 10.91 -3.36
C LEU A 141 1.70 9.41 -3.15
N VAL A 142 1.60 8.62 -4.22
CA VAL A 142 1.88 7.18 -4.19
C VAL A 142 3.12 6.90 -5.02
N VAL A 143 4.12 6.26 -4.43
CA VAL A 143 5.39 5.94 -5.11
C VAL A 143 5.58 4.44 -5.24
N PHE A 144 5.79 4.00 -6.48
CA PHE A 144 6.19 2.63 -6.81
C PHE A 144 7.70 2.57 -7.02
N VAL A 145 8.38 1.88 -6.11
CA VAL A 145 9.86 1.79 -6.07
C VAL A 145 10.39 0.43 -6.54
N GLY A 146 9.51 -0.55 -6.73
CA GLY A 146 9.87 -1.83 -7.34
C GLY A 146 9.91 -1.75 -8.87
N GLY A 147 10.48 -2.77 -9.51
CA GLY A 147 10.53 -2.93 -10.97
C GLY A 147 9.17 -3.28 -11.57
N SER A 148 8.13 -2.51 -11.25
CA SER A 148 6.80 -2.61 -11.84
C SER A 148 6.62 -1.64 -13.00
N LYS A 149 5.60 -1.90 -13.82
CA LYS A 149 5.17 -1.04 -14.92
C LYS A 149 3.64 -0.90 -14.90
N PHE A 150 3.15 0.34 -14.91
CA PHE A 150 1.73 0.60 -15.09
C PHE A 150 1.26 0.18 -16.49
N LYS A 151 0.13 -0.53 -16.54
CA LYS A 151 -0.53 -0.97 -17.78
C LYS A 151 -1.88 -0.29 -18.00
N THR A 152 -2.25 0.59 -17.08
CA THR A 152 -3.39 1.50 -17.17
C THR A 152 -2.89 2.91 -16.89
N GLU A 153 -3.63 3.91 -17.35
CA GLU A 153 -3.33 5.31 -17.07
C GLU A 153 -3.38 5.56 -15.56
N MET A 154 -2.38 6.28 -15.07
CA MET A 154 -2.24 6.64 -13.66
C MET A 154 -2.36 8.16 -13.52
N PRO A 155 -3.01 8.65 -12.46
CA PRO A 155 -3.01 10.09 -12.18
C PRO A 155 -1.59 10.57 -11.85
N ASP A 156 -1.35 11.87 -11.99
CA ASP A 156 -0.02 12.49 -11.83
C ASP A 156 0.63 12.22 -10.47
N ASN A 157 -0.18 11.95 -9.45
CA ASN A 157 0.27 11.67 -8.10
C ASN A 157 0.55 10.18 -7.82
N VAL A 158 0.52 9.32 -8.84
CA VAL A 158 0.94 7.92 -8.78
C VAL A 158 2.14 7.74 -9.69
N VAL A 159 3.32 7.59 -9.09
CA VAL A 159 4.60 7.76 -9.78
C VAL A 159 5.55 6.60 -9.53
N HIS A 160 6.57 6.48 -10.39
CA HIS A 160 7.67 5.53 -10.23
C HIS A 160 8.96 6.21 -9.79
N GLY A 161 9.73 5.55 -8.92
CA GLY A 161 11.11 5.94 -8.60
C GLY A 161 11.26 7.43 -8.27
N LEU A 162 12.15 8.14 -8.97
CA LEU A 162 12.39 9.59 -8.83
C LEU A 162 11.19 10.49 -9.20
N GLY A 163 10.10 9.94 -9.75
CA GLY A 163 8.89 10.68 -10.07
C GLY A 163 8.29 11.43 -8.87
N TYR A 164 8.39 10.88 -7.66
CA TYR A 164 7.82 11.52 -6.48
C TYR A 164 8.58 12.82 -6.11
N ILE A 165 9.90 12.84 -6.30
CA ILE A 165 10.70 14.06 -6.13
C ILE A 165 10.28 15.14 -7.13
N ARG A 166 10.05 14.75 -8.39
CA ARG A 166 9.57 15.67 -9.43
C ARG A 166 8.18 16.22 -9.12
N PHE A 167 7.30 15.38 -8.59
CA PHE A 167 5.97 15.78 -8.14
C PHE A 167 6.05 16.78 -6.98
N ILE A 168 6.87 16.51 -5.95
CA ILE A 168 7.04 17.44 -4.83
C ILE A 168 7.56 18.79 -5.31
N LYS A 169 8.61 18.78 -6.15
CA LYS A 169 9.23 20.01 -6.68
C LYS A 169 8.37 20.75 -7.70
N SER A 170 7.31 20.14 -8.24
CA SER A 170 6.38 20.84 -9.11
C SER A 170 5.46 21.78 -8.34
N LYS A 171 5.29 21.58 -7.03
CA LYS A 171 4.60 22.50 -6.14
C LYS A 171 5.53 23.65 -5.76
N ARG A 172 5.15 24.87 -6.16
CA ARG A 172 5.94 26.10 -5.98
C ARG A 172 5.20 27.17 -5.20
N GLU A 173 3.89 27.01 -5.00
CA GLU A 173 3.08 27.95 -4.25
C GLU A 173 3.37 27.83 -2.75
N LEU A 174 3.63 28.96 -2.11
CA LEU A 174 3.86 29.04 -0.67
C LEU A 174 2.51 29.03 0.04
N VAL A 175 2.07 27.84 0.45
CA VAL A 175 0.79 27.62 1.14
C VAL A 175 0.93 27.55 2.66
N LEU A 176 2.17 27.50 3.15
CA LEU A 176 2.52 27.44 4.58
C LEU A 176 3.65 28.42 4.92
N SER A 177 3.50 29.11 6.05
CA SER A 177 4.54 29.88 6.71
C SER A 177 5.53 28.99 7.46
N ASP A 178 6.72 29.51 7.77
CA ASP A 178 7.73 28.77 8.56
C ASP A 178 7.20 28.41 9.96
N VAL A 179 6.38 29.28 10.56
CA VAL A 179 5.72 29.05 11.85
C VAL A 179 4.72 27.89 11.76
N GLU A 180 3.93 27.81 10.69
CA GLU A 180 3.01 26.69 10.47
C GLU A 180 3.78 25.38 10.23
N VAL A 181 4.88 25.42 9.46
CA VAL A 181 5.74 24.25 9.24
C VAL A 181 6.27 23.71 10.58
N ASP A 182 6.81 24.58 11.42
CA ASP A 182 7.33 24.19 12.74
C ASP A 182 6.23 23.65 13.65
N ARG A 183 5.04 24.27 13.63
CA ARG A 183 3.87 23.79 14.37
C ARG A 183 3.48 22.38 13.92
N ILE A 184 3.36 22.16 12.61
CA ILE A 184 3.01 20.85 12.03
C ILE A 184 4.03 19.80 12.46
N LEU A 185 5.33 20.10 12.34
CA LEU A 185 6.38 19.17 12.75
C LEU A 185 6.26 18.78 14.22
N LYS A 186 6.08 19.76 15.11
CA LYS A 186 5.88 19.52 16.55
C LYS A 186 4.63 18.68 16.81
N THR A 187 3.51 18.98 16.15
CA THR A 187 2.26 18.22 16.31
C THR A 187 2.41 16.76 15.85
N ILE A 188 3.08 16.51 14.72
CA ILE A 188 3.35 15.14 14.27
C ILE A 188 4.26 14.42 15.28
N GLU A 189 5.27 15.11 15.82
CA GLU A 189 6.22 14.53 16.78
C GLU A 189 5.61 14.25 18.15
N SER A 190 4.67 15.08 18.61
CA SER A 190 3.97 14.90 19.89
C SER A 190 2.77 13.96 19.79
N GLY A 191 2.09 13.92 18.63
CA GLY A 191 0.90 13.10 18.40
C GLY A 191 1.21 11.65 18.00
N ARG A 192 2.44 11.35 17.59
CA ARG A 192 2.84 9.98 17.23
C ARG A 192 2.95 9.08 18.46
N LEU A 193 2.46 7.85 18.32
CA LEU A 193 2.82 6.78 19.24
C LEU A 193 4.34 6.54 19.14
N THR A 194 5.01 6.31 20.28
CA THR A 194 6.44 6.01 20.28
C THR A 194 6.71 4.79 19.39
N PRO A 195 7.57 4.91 18.36
CA PRO A 195 7.94 3.78 17.52
C PRO A 195 8.57 2.70 18.39
N SER A 196 7.89 1.56 18.52
CA SER A 196 8.37 0.44 19.32
C SER A 196 7.90 -0.88 18.69
N PHE A 197 8.60 -1.98 18.99
CA PHE A 197 8.15 -3.32 18.62
C PHE A 197 6.72 -3.59 19.11
N VAL A 198 6.33 -3.05 20.26
CA VAL A 198 4.98 -3.18 20.83
C VAL A 198 3.96 -2.44 19.96
N THR A 199 4.24 -1.21 19.55
CA THR A 199 3.35 -0.40 18.69
C THR A 199 3.14 -1.06 17.33
N ASN A 200 4.21 -1.55 16.70
CA ASN A 200 4.14 -2.25 15.43
C ASN A 200 3.37 -3.59 15.55
N HIS A 201 3.62 -4.35 16.61
CA HIS A 201 2.89 -5.59 16.88
C HIS A 201 1.38 -5.32 17.11
N LYS A 202 1.02 -4.28 17.87
CA LYS A 202 -0.38 -3.87 18.05
C LYS A 202 -1.05 -3.52 16.72
N HIS A 203 -0.35 -2.77 15.86
CA HIS A 203 -0.85 -2.44 14.52
C HIS A 203 -1.07 -3.70 13.67
N VAL A 204 -0.07 -4.57 13.55
CA VAL A 204 -0.17 -5.82 12.78
C VAL A 204 -1.29 -6.72 13.31
N LYS A 205 -1.43 -6.87 14.64
CA LYS A 205 -2.53 -7.63 15.26
C LYS A 205 -3.89 -7.04 14.91
N HIS A 206 -4.03 -5.72 14.98
CA HIS A 206 -5.27 -5.04 14.64
C HIS A 206 -5.65 -5.27 13.16
N VAL A 207 -4.69 -5.12 12.24
CA VAL A 207 -4.90 -5.44 10.80
C VAL A 207 -5.32 -6.90 10.61
N GLN A 208 -4.68 -7.84 11.31
CA GLN A 208 -5.04 -9.26 11.27
C GLN A 208 -6.45 -9.52 11.81
N THR A 209 -6.88 -8.82 12.87
CA THR A 209 -8.25 -8.89 13.39
C THR A 209 -9.27 -8.39 12.37
N ILE A 210 -9.03 -7.22 11.74
CA ILE A 210 -9.91 -6.69 10.69
C ILE A 210 -10.02 -7.68 9.52
N VAL A 211 -8.89 -8.21 9.05
CA VAL A 211 -8.86 -9.18 7.95
C VAL A 211 -9.62 -10.45 8.32
N SER A 212 -9.49 -10.93 9.57
CA SER A 212 -10.21 -12.10 10.07
C SER A 212 -11.71 -11.85 10.18
N GLN A 213 -12.15 -10.74 10.78
CA GLN A 213 -13.56 -10.36 10.88
C GLN A 213 -14.20 -10.22 9.49
N LYS A 214 -13.49 -9.65 8.53
CA LYS A 214 -13.95 -9.51 7.14
C LYS A 214 -14.01 -10.82 6.35
N LYS A 215 -13.27 -11.86 6.77
CA LYS A 215 -13.37 -13.22 6.23
C LYS A 215 -14.51 -14.02 6.87
N VAL A 216 -14.93 -13.67 8.07
CA VAL A 216 -15.95 -14.39 8.86
C VAL A 216 -17.37 -13.93 8.54
N SER A 217 -17.58 -12.76 7.91
CA SER A 217 -18.88 -12.42 7.33
C SER A 217 -19.22 -13.43 6.22
N PRO A 218 -20.27 -14.27 6.36
CA PRO A 218 -20.65 -15.21 5.32
C PRO A 218 -20.95 -14.41 4.05
N PRO A 219 -20.59 -14.90 2.85
CA PRO A 219 -21.14 -14.32 1.63
C PRO A 219 -22.66 -14.31 1.80
N ALA A 220 -23.29 -13.14 1.64
CA ALA A 220 -24.74 -13.05 1.64
C ALA A 220 -25.29 -14.18 0.75
N LYS A 221 -26.36 -14.86 1.16
CA LYS A 221 -26.94 -16.04 0.44
C LYS A 221 -27.13 -15.81 -1.08
N ASN A 222 -27.10 -14.54 -1.52
CA ASN A 222 -27.23 -14.06 -2.89
C ASN A 222 -25.94 -13.42 -3.46
N ALA A 223 -24.75 -13.94 -3.12
CA ALA A 223 -23.47 -13.49 -3.69
C ALA A 223 -23.08 -14.28 -4.95
N CYS A 224 -22.54 -13.57 -5.94
CA CYS A 224 -22.10 -14.12 -7.22
C CYS A 224 -20.90 -15.07 -7.03
N PRO A 225 -20.95 -16.32 -7.54
CA PRO A 225 -19.87 -17.29 -7.35
C PRO A 225 -18.56 -16.92 -8.06
N LYS A 226 -18.60 -15.99 -9.04
CA LYS A 226 -17.41 -15.55 -9.78
C LYS A 226 -16.68 -14.35 -9.16
N CYS A 227 -17.39 -13.44 -8.52
CA CYS A 227 -16.80 -12.18 -8.07
C CYS A 227 -17.24 -11.71 -6.68
N GLY A 228 -18.15 -12.44 -6.01
CA GLY A 228 -18.70 -12.08 -4.70
C GLY A 228 -19.65 -10.87 -4.71
N GLY A 229 -19.94 -10.29 -5.88
CA GLY A 229 -20.89 -9.18 -6.01
C GLY A 229 -22.34 -9.63 -5.88
N GLU A 230 -23.26 -8.70 -5.65
CA GLU A 230 -24.69 -9.00 -5.51
C GLU A 230 -25.28 -9.70 -6.76
N MET A 231 -26.20 -10.64 -6.54
CA MET A 231 -26.97 -11.28 -7.61
C MET A 231 -28.36 -10.66 -7.71
N VAL A 232 -28.79 -10.36 -8.93
CA VAL A 232 -30.12 -9.83 -9.26
C VAL A 232 -30.88 -10.84 -10.12
N ARG A 233 -32.19 -10.94 -9.92
CA ARG A 233 -33.05 -11.83 -10.72
C ARG A 233 -33.20 -11.25 -12.13
N ARG A 234 -32.86 -12.04 -13.14
CA ARG A 234 -32.98 -11.68 -14.57
C ARG A 234 -33.74 -12.76 -15.31
N GLN A 235 -34.28 -12.42 -16.48
CA GLN A 235 -34.98 -13.36 -17.35
C GLN A 235 -34.22 -13.47 -18.67
N ALA A 236 -34.03 -14.69 -19.17
CA ALA A 236 -33.37 -14.89 -20.45
C ALA A 236 -34.32 -14.45 -21.58
N GLN A 237 -33.83 -13.59 -22.48
CA GLN A 237 -34.65 -13.05 -23.57
C GLN A 237 -34.56 -13.86 -24.87
N LYS A 238 -33.53 -14.70 -25.05
CA LYS A 238 -33.26 -15.43 -26.29
C LYS A 238 -32.68 -16.83 -26.00
N GLY A 239 -32.86 -17.76 -26.95
CA GLY A 239 -32.33 -19.13 -26.91
C GLY A 239 -33.23 -20.14 -26.17
N ALA A 240 -32.72 -21.36 -25.97
CA ALA A 240 -33.48 -22.49 -25.38
C ALA A 240 -34.00 -22.26 -23.95
N ASN A 241 -33.52 -21.22 -23.27
CA ASN A 241 -33.95 -20.83 -21.93
C ASN A 241 -34.76 -19.52 -21.91
N ALA A 242 -35.20 -19.01 -23.07
CA ALA A 242 -36.00 -17.80 -23.14
C ALA A 242 -37.24 -17.90 -22.22
N GLY A 243 -37.50 -16.83 -21.47
CA GLY A 243 -38.56 -16.78 -20.47
C GLY A 243 -38.20 -17.36 -19.09
N LYS A 244 -37.13 -18.15 -18.96
CA LYS A 244 -36.70 -18.66 -17.63
C LYS A 244 -35.95 -17.58 -16.86
N ALA A 245 -36.27 -17.46 -15.58
CA ALA A 245 -35.57 -16.57 -14.67
C ALA A 245 -34.31 -17.24 -14.08
N PHE A 246 -33.28 -16.45 -13.81
CA PHE A 246 -32.03 -16.88 -13.22
C PHE A 246 -31.41 -15.75 -12.39
N TRP A 247 -30.49 -16.08 -11.49
CA TRP A 247 -29.68 -15.10 -10.79
C TRP A 247 -28.51 -14.68 -11.69
N GLY A 248 -28.44 -13.39 -12.04
CA GLY A 248 -27.33 -12.80 -12.78
C GLY A 248 -26.55 -11.80 -11.93
N CYS A 249 -25.23 -11.72 -12.09
CA CYS A 249 -24.43 -10.74 -11.34
C CYS A 249 -24.87 -9.29 -11.68
N SER A 250 -25.00 -8.44 -10.66
CA SER A 250 -25.33 -7.02 -10.81
C SER A 250 -24.32 -6.24 -11.65
N THR A 251 -23.06 -6.72 -11.71
CA THR A 251 -21.96 -6.07 -12.46
C THR A 251 -21.84 -6.54 -13.91
N PHE A 252 -22.81 -7.27 -14.46
CA PHE A 252 -22.85 -7.56 -15.89
C PHE A 252 -22.82 -6.24 -16.72
N PRO A 253 -22.03 -6.14 -17.80
CA PRO A 253 -21.30 -7.20 -18.51
C PRO A 253 -19.91 -7.54 -17.96
N LYS A 254 -19.39 -6.80 -16.98
CA LYS A 254 -18.03 -6.98 -16.42
C LYS A 254 -17.86 -8.31 -15.69
N CYS A 255 -18.92 -8.85 -15.08
CA CYS A 255 -18.96 -10.20 -14.55
C CYS A 255 -20.12 -10.99 -15.15
N ARG A 256 -19.81 -12.11 -15.81
CA ARG A 256 -20.81 -13.05 -16.37
C ARG A 256 -21.09 -14.23 -15.43
N GLY A 257 -21.25 -13.93 -14.14
CA GLY A 257 -21.65 -14.91 -13.14
C GLY A 257 -23.16 -15.14 -13.19
N VAL A 258 -23.56 -16.40 -13.26
CA VAL A 258 -24.97 -16.82 -13.29
C VAL A 258 -25.17 -17.99 -12.32
N ARG A 259 -26.37 -18.10 -11.75
CA ARG A 259 -26.82 -19.23 -10.92
C ARG A 259 -28.28 -19.50 -11.26
N ALA A 260 -28.66 -20.78 -11.27
CA ALA A 260 -30.07 -21.15 -11.36
C ALA A 260 -30.83 -20.54 -10.17
N LEU A 261 -32.09 -20.18 -10.40
CA LEU A 261 -33.00 -19.87 -9.29
C LEU A 261 -33.20 -21.10 -8.41
#